data_AF-A0A6F8YTB5-F1
#
_entry.id   AF-A0A6F8YTB5-F1
#
_cell.length_a   1.000
_cell.length_b   1.000
_cell.length_c   1.000
_cell.angle_alpha   90.00
_cell.angle_beta   90.00
_cell.angle_gamma   90.00
#
_symmetry.space_group_name_H-M   'P 1'
#
loop_
_entity.id
_entity.type
_entity.pdbx_description
1 polymer ?
#
loop_
_entity_poly.entity_id
_entity_poly.type
_entity_poly.pdbx_seq_one_letter_code
_entity_poly.pdbx_strand_id
1 'polypeptide(L)'
;MRDRRAELRHLLNEWDFIGVFDEETNVDEYDCMIGPLLARLADGADSDDIRALLDAEVTGHFGLSDGAVETSATAERLTAWWRTTT
;
A
#
# COMPACT_ATOMS: atom_id res chain seq x y z
N MET A 1 -10.13 -8.63 17.25
CA MET A 1 -9.07 -8.47 16.24
C MET A 1 -9.64 -7.58 15.17
N ARG A 2 -9.06 -6.40 14.91
CA ARG A 2 -9.47 -5.62 13.73
C ARG A 2 -9.03 -6.38 12.47
N ASP A 3 -9.84 -6.30 11.43
CA ASP A 3 -9.52 -6.92 10.14
C ASP A 3 -8.37 -6.14 9.48
N ARG A 4 -7.16 -6.73 9.51
CA ARG A 4 -5.93 -6.16 8.93
C ARG A 4 -6.09 -5.83 7.45
N ARG A 5 -6.91 -6.62 6.73
CA ARG A 5 -7.17 -6.37 5.31
C ARG A 5 -7.97 -5.07 5.14
N ALA A 6 -9.00 -4.87 5.96
CA ALA A 6 -9.82 -3.66 5.91
C ALA A 6 -9.03 -2.40 6.31
N GLU A 7 -8.16 -2.50 7.32
CA GLU A 7 -7.26 -1.40 7.70
C GLU A 7 -6.26 -1.06 6.60
N LEU A 8 -5.63 -2.08 6.01
CA LEU A 8 -4.69 -1.85 4.92
C LEU A 8 -5.38 -1.25 3.70
N ARG A 9 -6.58 -1.73 3.34
CA ARG A 9 -7.40 -1.12 2.30
C ARG A 9 -7.63 0.36 2.57
N HIS A 10 -7.98 0.72 3.81
CA HIS A 10 -8.18 2.12 4.17
C HIS A 10 -6.91 2.97 3.97
N LEU A 11 -5.74 2.47 4.40
CA LEU A 11 -4.47 3.17 4.19
C LEU A 11 -4.11 3.34 2.71
N LEU A 12 -4.45 2.36 1.87
CA LEU A 12 -4.25 2.42 0.42
C LEU A 12 -5.22 3.41 -0.24
N ASN A 13 -6.50 3.40 0.16
CA ASN A 13 -7.51 4.33 -0.33
C ASN A 13 -7.23 5.78 0.11
N GLU A 14 -6.53 6.01 1.22
CA GLU A 14 -6.07 7.35 1.59
C GLU A 14 -4.83 7.80 0.81
N TRP A 15 -4.00 6.85 0.35
CA TRP A 15 -2.84 7.17 -0.49
C TRP A 15 -3.29 7.58 -1.89
N ASP A 16 -4.27 6.86 -2.44
CA ASP A 16 -4.99 7.17 -3.70
C ASP A 16 -4.14 7.80 -4.80
N PHE A 17 -2.99 7.20 -5.08
CA PHE A 17 -1.98 7.83 -5.95
C PHE A 17 -2.43 8.00 -7.41
N ILE A 18 -3.51 7.30 -7.82
CA ILE A 18 -4.13 7.44 -9.14
C ILE A 18 -5.28 8.47 -9.11
N GLY A 19 -5.86 8.74 -7.94
CA GLY A 19 -6.96 9.70 -7.78
C GLY A 19 -8.32 9.15 -8.17
N VAL A 20 -8.54 7.84 -8.03
CA VAL A 20 -9.77 7.16 -8.49
C VAL A 20 -10.59 6.56 -7.35
N PHE A 21 -10.08 6.62 -6.10
CA PHE A 21 -10.83 6.17 -4.95
C PHE A 21 -12.14 6.95 -4.82
N ASP A 22 -13.22 6.18 -4.65
CA ASP A 22 -14.55 6.68 -4.36
C ASP A 22 -15.19 5.72 -3.36
N GLU A 23 -15.72 6.25 -2.26
CA GLU A 23 -16.22 5.43 -1.15
C GLU A 23 -17.47 4.61 -1.49
N GLU A 24 -18.20 5.01 -2.53
CA GLU A 24 -19.44 4.35 -2.97
C GLU A 24 -19.17 3.35 -4.11
N THR A 25 -18.17 3.63 -4.96
CA THR A 25 -18.01 2.93 -6.25
C THR A 25 -16.66 2.27 -6.47
N ASN A 26 -15.57 2.78 -5.88
CA ASN A 26 -14.19 2.34 -6.19
C ASN A 26 -13.37 2.07 -4.92
N VAL A 27 -13.91 1.29 -3.99
CA VAL A 27 -13.25 0.99 -2.71
C VAL A 27 -12.16 -0.08 -2.81
N ASP A 28 -12.12 -0.84 -3.91
CA ASP A 28 -11.30 -2.02 -4.12
C ASP A 28 -10.22 -1.85 -5.19
N GLU A 29 -10.04 -0.64 -5.74
CA GLU A 29 -9.03 -0.36 -6.77
C GLU A 29 -7.63 -0.87 -6.37
N TYR A 30 -7.26 -0.63 -5.11
CA TYR A 30 -5.93 -0.96 -4.60
C TYR A 30 -5.84 -2.35 -3.93
N ASP A 31 -6.89 -3.17 -4.00
CA ASP A 31 -6.96 -4.48 -3.32
C ASP A 31 -5.88 -5.47 -3.76
N CYS A 32 -5.42 -5.32 -5.01
CA CYS A 32 -4.37 -6.15 -5.58
C CYS A 32 -3.06 -6.09 -4.78
N MET A 33 -2.76 -4.95 -4.16
CA MET A 33 -1.54 -4.77 -3.36
C MET A 33 -1.66 -5.35 -1.94
N ILE A 34 -2.88 -5.62 -1.44
CA ILE A 34 -3.09 -6.05 -0.05
C ILE A 34 -2.37 -7.37 0.24
N GLY A 35 -2.53 -8.37 -0.62
CA GLY A 35 -1.90 -9.68 -0.44
C GLY A 35 -0.37 -9.58 -0.38
N PRO A 36 0.29 -9.02 -1.41
CA PRO A 36 1.73 -8.80 -1.43
C PRO A 36 2.26 -8.01 -0.22
N LEU A 37 1.59 -6.91 0.15
CA LEU A 37 2.01 -6.07 1.27
C LEU A 37 1.91 -6.81 2.61
N LEU A 38 0.80 -7.50 2.88
CA LEU A 38 0.65 -8.27 4.12
C LEU A 38 1.68 -9.39 4.22
N ALA A 39 1.97 -10.09 3.12
CA ALA A 39 3.00 -11.13 3.10
C ALA A 39 4.38 -10.54 3.43
N ARG A 40 4.76 -9.43 2.77
CA ARG A 40 6.08 -8.80 2.96
C ARG A 40 6.26 -8.25 4.37
N LEU A 41 5.21 -7.61 4.92
CA LEU A 41 5.20 -7.11 6.30
C LEU A 41 5.26 -8.25 7.33
N ALA A 42 4.55 -9.36 7.09
CA ALA A 42 4.59 -10.53 7.96
C ALA A 42 5.97 -11.20 7.98
N ASP A 43 6.70 -11.15 6.86
CA ASP A 43 8.09 -11.63 6.74
C ASP A 43 9.12 -10.67 7.36
N GLY A 44 8.68 -9.55 7.95
CA GLY A 44 9.54 -8.61 8.67
C GLY A 44 10.19 -7.53 7.80
N ALA A 45 9.62 -7.25 6.62
CA ALA A 45 10.08 -6.17 5.76
C ALA A 45 10.09 -4.80 6.48
N ASP A 46 11.10 -4.00 6.16
CA ASP A 46 11.21 -2.61 6.59
C ASP A 46 10.65 -1.64 5.55
N SER A 47 10.79 -0.33 5.80
CA SER A 47 10.26 0.71 4.91
C SER A 47 10.94 0.72 3.54
N ASP A 48 12.20 0.30 3.42
CA ASP A 48 12.92 0.28 2.15
C ASP A 48 12.44 -0.90 1.29
N ASP A 49 12.25 -2.07 1.91
CA ASP A 49 11.62 -3.23 1.27
C ASP A 49 10.21 -2.92 0.75
N ILE A 50 9.39 -2.26 1.58
CA ILE A 50 8.02 -1.89 1.21
C ILE A 50 8.02 -0.83 0.11
N ARG A 51 8.91 0.17 0.19
CA ARG A 51 9.06 1.17 -0.87
C ARG A 51 9.39 0.50 -2.20
N ALA A 52 10.36 -0.42 -2.23
CA ALA A 52 10.74 -1.12 -3.45
C ALA A 52 9.57 -1.92 -4.06
N LEU A 53 8.71 -2.52 -3.22
CA LEU A 53 7.48 -3.16 -3.68
C LEU A 53 6.50 -2.14 -4.27
N LEU A 54 6.26 -1.01 -3.59
CA LEU A 54 5.37 0.04 -4.09
C LEU A 54 5.86 0.62 -5.41
N ASP A 55 7.16 0.90 -5.55
CA ASP A 55 7.77 1.39 -6.79
C ASP A 55 7.56 0.38 -7.94
N ALA A 56 7.71 -0.92 -7.66
CA ALA A 56 7.49 -1.98 -8.64
C ALA A 56 6.01 -2.11 -9.05
N GLU A 57 5.07 -2.00 -8.12
CA GLU A 57 3.64 -2.01 -8.42
C GLU A 57 3.25 -0.77 -9.24
N VAL A 58 3.64 0.43 -8.79
CA VAL A 58 3.34 1.71 -9.46
C VAL A 58 3.80 1.72 -10.91
N THR A 59 5.03 1.26 -11.16
CA THR A 59 5.61 1.29 -12.51
C THR A 59 5.22 0.08 -13.36
N GLY A 60 5.23 -1.12 -12.78
CA GLY A 60 5.01 -2.36 -13.50
C GLY A 60 3.54 -2.72 -13.66
N HIS A 61 2.77 -2.64 -12.58
CA HIS A 61 1.37 -3.05 -12.57
C HIS A 61 0.43 -1.91 -12.98
N PHE A 62 0.64 -0.71 -12.44
CA PHE A 62 -0.17 0.47 -12.75
C PHE A 62 0.35 1.28 -13.94
N GLY A 63 1.56 0.99 -14.44
CA GLY A 63 2.10 1.58 -15.66
C GLY A 63 2.46 3.06 -15.57
N LEU A 64 2.64 3.59 -14.37
CA LEU A 64 3.08 4.98 -14.18
C LEU A 64 4.59 5.11 -14.44
N SER A 65 5.02 6.32 -14.81
CA SER A 65 6.45 6.62 -14.98
C SER A 65 7.20 6.48 -13.65
N ASP A 66 8.48 6.11 -13.73
CA ASP A 66 9.36 6.10 -12.57
C ASP A 66 9.41 7.49 -11.91
N GLY A 67 9.31 7.52 -10.59
CA GLY A 67 9.23 8.75 -9.80
C GLY A 67 7.94 9.58 -9.97
N ALA A 68 6.91 9.08 -10.64
CA ALA A 68 5.62 9.78 -10.76
C ALA A 68 4.85 9.86 -9.44
N VAL A 69 5.15 8.95 -8.51
CA VAL A 69 4.49 8.83 -7.21
C VAL A 69 5.55 8.78 -6.11
N GLU A 70 5.38 9.59 -5.07
CA GLU A 70 6.21 9.51 -3.87
C GLU A 70 5.78 8.31 -3.00
N THR A 71 6.56 7.23 -3.05
CA THR A 71 6.27 5.97 -2.36
C THR A 71 6.88 5.88 -0.95
N SER A 72 7.92 6.68 -0.67
CA SER A 72 8.68 6.60 0.59
C SER A 72 7.80 6.86 1.83
N ALA A 73 7.02 7.94 1.81
CA ALA A 73 6.15 8.29 2.94
C ALA A 73 5.06 7.24 3.20
N THR A 74 4.51 6.65 2.14
CA THR A 74 3.53 5.56 2.25
C THR A 74 4.18 4.30 2.80
N ALA A 75 5.39 3.95 2.35
CA ALA A 75 6.11 2.79 2.86
C ALA A 75 6.43 2.91 4.36
N GLU A 76 6.88 4.09 4.81
CA GLU A 76 7.08 4.40 6.23
C GLU A 76 5.77 4.25 7.02
N ARG A 77 4.67 4.80 6.50
CA ARG A 77 3.35 4.73 7.12
C ARG A 77 2.86 3.30 7.28
N LEU A 78 2.97 2.47 6.24
CA LEU A 78 2.57 1.07 6.25
C LEU A 78 3.39 0.26 7.25
N THR A 79 4.71 0.47 7.27
CA THR A 79 5.62 -0.20 8.20
C THR A 79 5.34 0.20 9.65
N ALA A 80 5.06 1.49 9.91
CA ALA A 80 4.67 1.97 11.22
C ALA A 80 3.33 1.37 11.69
N TRP A 81 2.30 1.36 10.83
CA TRP A 81 1.00 0.75 11.13
C TRP A 81 1.12 -0.75 11.44
N TRP A 82 1.98 -1.47 10.72
CA TRP A 82 2.19 -2.89 10.99
C TRP A 82 2.68 -3.13 12.42
N ARG A 83 3.64 -2.31 12.87
CA ARG A 83 4.28 -2.37 14.19
C ARG A 83 3.37 -1.95 15.35
N THR A 84 2.47 -0.97 15.17
CA THR A 84 1.56 -0.51 16.24
C THR A 84 0.49 -1.51 16.61
N THR A 85 0.31 -2.53 15.79
CA THR A 85 -0.79 -3.49 15.91
C THR A 85 -0.25 -4.88 16.32
N THR A 86 0.96 -4.90 16.91
CA THR A 86 1.58 -6.06 17.57
C THR A 86 1.44 -5.94 19.09
#